data_AF-A0A7X8D9F5-F1
#
_entry.id   AF-A0A7X8D9F5-F1
#
_cell.length_a   1.000
_cell.length_b   1.000
_cell.length_c   1.000
_cell.angle_alpha   90.00
_cell.angle_beta   90.00
_cell.angle_gamma   90.00
#
_symmetry.space_group_name_H-M   'P 1'
#
loop_
_entity.id
_entity.type
_entity.pdbx_description
1 polymer ?
#
loop_
_entity_poly.entity_id
_entity_poly.type
_entity_poly.pdbx_seq_one_letter_code
_entity_poly.pdbx_strand_id
1 'polypeptide(L)'
;MRTLYVLVEPVCLKQALYLSSIDGLWEAAKKNNIRLKIISDEKAIPKEDAHVACVIISLSIRWTLCAAEALKRLNLKPILVGATVEFFDNSFSGPTIDRYDLISRQIDYLVSAGRKRIAFIGSEDNDINDNIRKQAFISAMKALNLPVQDRDIFSDDGDSSSCIERFLRFSGEYDGAICVNDKVGVELIVSAGLAGVKIPYDLFVLGSGDFQISRASKPSLSTSTLDYFKLGLLAIDIYNVLCKNADIDRVQITLPCEILVRESTANFPYSPDNKNTKLSVIDENKSDEDKSFGQYLLDIEMGLRNCEDIDIKMLSEVGKGSSIAAIAEALFMSVGTVNYRLKKIYSYFGVESKAQLEELVNSYIPQVGKLVEG
;
A
#
# COMPACT_ATOMS: atom_id res chain seq x y z
N MET A 1 -27.95 9.27 17.63
CA MET A 1 -26.77 9.06 16.77
C MET A 1 -25.85 8.07 17.49
N ARG A 2 -25.57 6.90 16.91
CA ARG A 2 -24.71 5.88 17.55
C ARG A 2 -23.24 6.29 17.40
N THR A 3 -22.42 5.97 18.40
CA THR A 3 -20.97 6.21 18.34
C THR A 3 -20.26 4.88 18.04
N LEU A 4 -19.40 4.87 17.02
CA LEU A 4 -18.48 3.78 16.72
C LEU A 4 -17.06 4.24 17.02
N TYR A 5 -16.36 3.45 17.84
CA TYR A 5 -14.96 3.65 18.15
C TYR A 5 -14.10 2.91 17.13
N VAL A 6 -13.00 3.56 16.75
CA VAL A 6 -11.98 3.02 15.85
C VAL A 6 -10.66 3.10 16.60
N LEU A 7 -10.14 1.94 17.01
CA LEU A 7 -8.87 1.79 17.70
C LEU A 7 -7.77 1.61 16.66
N VAL A 8 -6.87 2.60 16.57
CA VAL A 8 -5.85 2.70 15.53
C VAL A 8 -4.47 2.61 16.15
N GLU A 9 -3.68 1.65 15.67
CA GLU A 9 -2.27 1.52 16.02
C GLU A 9 -1.52 2.79 15.58
N PRO A 10 -0.74 3.47 16.44
CA PRO A 10 -0.13 4.75 16.11
C PRO A 10 0.73 4.75 14.83
N VAL A 11 1.33 3.60 14.48
CA VAL A 11 2.12 3.45 13.25
C VAL A 11 1.28 3.60 11.99
N CYS A 12 0.01 3.14 12.02
CA CYS A 12 -0.91 3.21 10.89
C CYS A 12 -1.28 4.66 10.52
N LEU A 13 -1.23 5.59 11.48
CA LEU A 13 -1.51 7.02 11.23
C LEU A 13 -0.43 7.72 10.38
N LYS A 14 0.69 7.03 10.11
CA LYS A 14 1.79 7.52 9.27
C LYS A 14 1.85 6.82 7.91
N GLN A 15 0.85 6.02 7.55
CA GLN A 15 0.88 5.17 6.36
C GLN A 15 -0.35 5.40 5.47
N ALA A 16 -0.12 5.63 4.18
CA ALA A 16 -1.14 6.20 3.27
C ALA A 16 -2.35 5.26 3.10
N LEU A 17 -2.07 3.96 2.98
CA LEU A 17 -3.09 2.91 2.86
C LEU A 17 -4.04 2.90 4.06
N TYR A 18 -3.50 2.93 5.29
CA TYR A 18 -4.33 2.91 6.49
C TYR A 18 -5.12 4.20 6.67
N LEU A 19 -4.54 5.36 6.33
CA LEU A 19 -5.30 6.62 6.29
C LEU A 19 -6.44 6.57 5.27
N SER A 20 -6.24 5.91 4.11
CA SER A 20 -7.30 5.68 3.13
C SER A 20 -8.46 4.86 3.70
N SER A 21 -8.17 3.84 4.52
CA SER A 21 -9.24 3.10 5.22
C SER A 21 -10.00 3.94 6.24
N ILE A 22 -9.33 4.89 6.89
CA ILE A 22 -9.96 5.87 7.79
C ILE A 22 -10.89 6.81 7.01
N ASP A 23 -10.49 7.27 5.82
CA ASP A 23 -11.36 8.08 4.96
C ASP A 23 -12.62 7.32 4.56
N GLY A 24 -12.47 6.04 4.19
CA GLY A 24 -13.59 5.15 3.87
C GLY A 24 -14.54 4.98 5.04
N LEU A 25 -14.01 4.76 6.25
CA LEU A 25 -14.81 4.73 7.47
C LEU A 25 -15.60 6.03 7.66
N TRP A 26 -14.96 7.20 7.53
CA TRP A 26 -15.61 8.49 7.68
C TRP A 26 -16.73 8.71 6.67
N GLU A 27 -16.49 8.36 5.40
CA GLU A 27 -17.51 8.51 4.36
C GLU A 27 -18.73 7.63 4.64
N ALA A 28 -18.51 6.33 4.92
CA ALA A 28 -19.60 5.41 5.19
C ALA A 28 -20.32 5.76 6.51
N ALA A 29 -19.61 6.19 7.54
CA ALA A 29 -20.22 6.60 8.80
C ALA A 29 -21.11 7.84 8.63
N LYS A 30 -20.68 8.82 7.83
CA LYS A 30 -21.50 9.99 7.48
C LYS A 30 -22.79 9.57 6.78
N LYS A 31 -22.72 8.67 5.79
CA LYS A 31 -23.89 8.12 5.07
C LYS A 31 -24.85 7.36 6.00
N ASN A 32 -24.32 6.72 7.05
CA ASN A 32 -25.09 5.91 8.00
C ASN A 32 -25.51 6.65 9.29
N ASN A 33 -25.27 7.96 9.40
CA ASN A 33 -25.51 8.74 10.64
C ASN A 33 -24.84 8.13 11.87
N ILE A 34 -23.60 7.67 11.72
CA ILE A 34 -22.74 7.14 12.79
C ILE A 34 -21.70 8.19 13.16
N ARG A 35 -21.54 8.46 14.46
CA ARG A 35 -20.45 9.28 14.97
C ARG A 35 -19.20 8.42 15.11
N LEU A 36 -18.14 8.70 14.37
CA LEU A 36 -16.85 8.03 14.59
C LEU A 36 -16.03 8.74 15.67
N LYS A 37 -15.31 7.95 16.45
CA LYS A 37 -14.24 8.40 17.33
C LYS A 37 -12.99 7.55 17.08
N ILE A 38 -11.96 8.18 16.55
CA ILE A 38 -10.64 7.57 16.37
C ILE A 38 -9.85 7.72 17.67
N ILE A 39 -9.32 6.61 18.16
CA ILE A 39 -8.55 6.53 19.41
C ILE A 39 -7.34 5.61 19.20
N SER A 40 -6.31 5.75 20.03
CA SER A 40 -5.13 4.87 20.02
C SER A 40 -4.90 4.13 21.34
N ASP A 41 -5.76 4.37 22.33
CA ASP A 41 -5.75 3.70 23.63
C ASP A 41 -7.17 3.21 23.92
N GLU A 42 -7.32 1.91 24.16
CA GLU A 42 -8.60 1.26 24.46
C GLU A 42 -9.30 1.82 25.69
N LYS A 43 -8.55 2.43 26.62
CA LYS A 43 -9.09 3.03 27.85
C LYS A 43 -9.97 4.25 27.55
N ALA A 44 -9.86 4.82 26.36
CA ALA A 44 -10.73 5.89 25.89
C ALA A 44 -12.15 5.41 25.51
N ILE A 45 -12.40 4.10 25.47
CA ILE A 45 -13.71 3.52 25.22
C ILE A 45 -14.54 3.55 26.53
N PRO A 46 -15.68 4.26 26.57
CA PRO A 46 -16.56 4.28 27.73
C PRO A 46 -17.13 2.89 28.01
N LYS A 47 -17.13 2.47 29.28
CA LYS A 47 -17.74 1.20 29.71
C LYS A 47 -19.26 1.27 29.83
N GLU A 48 -19.80 2.48 29.91
CA GLU A 48 -21.20 2.76 30.24
C GLU A 48 -22.10 2.81 28.99
N ASP A 49 -21.52 2.92 27.80
CA ASP A 49 -22.25 2.97 26.53
C ASP A 49 -22.47 1.56 25.95
N ALA A 50 -23.68 1.29 25.46
CA ALA A 50 -24.01 0.04 24.78
C ALA A 50 -23.36 -0.02 23.38
N HIS A 51 -22.10 -0.43 23.34
CA HIS A 51 -21.35 -0.67 22.11
C HIS A 51 -21.46 -2.14 21.70
N VAL A 52 -21.70 -2.39 20.41
CA VAL A 52 -21.80 -3.76 19.86
C VAL A 52 -20.45 -4.24 19.32
N ALA A 53 -19.68 -3.30 18.77
CA ALA A 53 -18.43 -3.60 18.09
C ALA A 53 -17.50 -2.38 18.09
N CYS A 54 -16.22 -2.63 17.84
CA CYS A 54 -15.19 -1.61 17.67
C CYS A 54 -14.32 -2.00 16.47
N VAL A 55 -13.95 -1.01 15.66
CA VAL A 55 -13.05 -1.24 14.52
C VAL A 55 -11.60 -1.19 15.01
N ILE A 56 -10.78 -2.12 14.57
CA ILE A 56 -9.34 -2.15 14.79
C ILE A 56 -8.65 -1.85 13.45
N ILE A 57 -7.72 -0.90 13.45
CA ILE A 57 -6.80 -0.66 12.34
C ILE A 57 -5.38 -0.86 12.89
N SER A 58 -4.67 -1.85 12.37
CA SER A 58 -3.37 -2.26 12.88
C SER A 58 -2.49 -2.89 11.81
N LEU A 59 -1.19 -2.94 12.11
CA LEU A 59 -0.16 -3.59 11.32
C LEU A 59 0.49 -4.74 12.12
N SER A 60 0.74 -4.55 13.42
CA SER A 60 1.45 -5.54 14.26
C SER A 60 0.52 -6.65 14.77
N ILE A 61 0.96 -7.92 14.66
CA ILE A 61 0.28 -9.08 15.29
C ILE A 61 0.02 -8.81 16.76
N ARG A 62 1.09 -8.48 17.48
CA ARG A 62 1.07 -8.33 18.94
C ARG A 62 0.11 -7.23 19.34
N TRP A 63 0.15 -6.09 18.67
CA TRP A 63 -0.75 -4.99 18.95
C TRP A 63 -2.20 -5.37 18.66
N THR A 64 -2.45 -6.03 17.52
CA THR A 64 -3.79 -6.50 17.12
C THR A 64 -4.40 -7.45 18.15
N LEU A 65 -3.61 -8.42 18.63
CA LEU A 65 -4.05 -9.37 19.66
C LEU A 65 -4.36 -8.66 20.99
N CYS A 66 -3.49 -7.75 21.43
CA CYS A 66 -3.71 -6.98 22.66
C CYS A 66 -4.98 -6.11 22.57
N ALA A 67 -5.18 -5.43 21.43
CA ALA A 67 -6.37 -4.64 21.16
C ALA A 67 -7.65 -5.50 21.18
N ALA A 68 -7.62 -6.66 20.51
CA ALA A 68 -8.76 -7.58 20.48
C ALA A 68 -9.10 -8.15 21.87
N GLU A 69 -8.09 -8.51 22.66
CA GLU A 69 -8.30 -8.99 24.03
C GLU A 69 -8.93 -7.91 24.92
N ALA A 70 -8.48 -6.66 24.78
CA ALA A 70 -9.09 -5.53 25.47
C ALA A 70 -10.56 -5.32 25.08
N LEU A 71 -10.88 -5.38 23.79
CA LEU A 71 -12.25 -5.27 23.29
C LEU A 71 -13.14 -6.42 23.82
N LYS A 72 -12.60 -7.64 23.89
CA LYS A 72 -13.31 -8.79 24.47
C LYS A 72 -13.66 -8.57 25.94
N ARG A 73 -12.77 -7.96 26.73
CA ARG A 73 -13.04 -7.58 28.14
C ARG A 73 -14.13 -6.51 28.27
N LEU A 74 -14.33 -5.71 27.23
CA LEU A 74 -15.41 -4.71 27.11
C LEU A 74 -16.69 -5.29 26.46
N ASN A 75 -16.71 -6.60 26.16
CA ASN A 75 -17.80 -7.27 25.47
C ASN A 75 -18.08 -6.69 24.06
N LEU A 76 -17.04 -6.24 23.36
CA LEU A 76 -17.12 -5.66 22.03
C LEU A 76 -16.62 -6.64 20.98
N LYS A 77 -17.40 -6.82 19.90
CA LYS A 77 -16.97 -7.61 18.73
C LYS A 77 -15.92 -6.82 17.94
N PRO A 78 -14.70 -7.35 17.71
CA PRO A 78 -13.68 -6.67 16.93
C PRO A 78 -13.98 -6.77 15.42
N ILE A 79 -13.88 -5.64 14.73
CA ILE A 79 -13.91 -5.54 13.26
C ILE A 79 -12.52 -5.11 12.79
N LEU A 80 -11.73 -6.04 12.23
CA LEU A 80 -10.37 -5.76 11.79
C LEU A 80 -10.35 -5.20 10.36
N VAL A 81 -9.56 -4.15 10.13
CA VAL A 81 -9.37 -3.50 8.82
C VAL A 81 -7.87 -3.40 8.53
N GLY A 82 -7.46 -3.89 7.36
CA GLY A 82 -6.10 -3.72 6.82
C GLY A 82 -5.12 -4.86 7.12
N ALA A 83 -5.35 -5.67 8.15
CA ALA A 83 -4.58 -6.88 8.45
C ALA A 83 -5.38 -8.16 8.12
N THR A 84 -4.68 -9.24 7.76
CA THR A 84 -5.31 -10.50 7.36
C THR A 84 -5.97 -11.19 8.56
N VAL A 85 -7.30 -11.29 8.54
CA VAL A 85 -8.07 -11.95 9.59
C VAL A 85 -7.71 -13.44 9.73
N GLU A 86 -7.19 -14.06 8.68
CA GLU A 86 -6.89 -15.50 8.61
C GLU A 86 -5.74 -15.97 9.51
N PHE A 87 -4.91 -15.04 10.01
CA PHE A 87 -3.88 -15.33 11.03
C PHE A 87 -4.42 -15.30 12.45
N PHE A 88 -5.58 -14.68 12.62
CA PHE A 88 -6.23 -14.60 13.90
C PHE A 88 -7.27 -15.71 13.97
N ASP A 89 -7.62 -16.13 15.18
CA ASP A 89 -8.69 -17.09 15.35
C ASP A 89 -10.03 -16.57 14.76
N ASN A 90 -11.06 -17.41 14.76
CA ASN A 90 -12.37 -17.04 14.22
C ASN A 90 -13.10 -15.92 15.02
N SER A 91 -12.42 -15.19 15.90
CA SER A 91 -12.99 -14.13 16.76
C SER A 91 -13.16 -12.78 16.07
N PHE A 92 -12.66 -12.60 14.85
CA PHE A 92 -12.70 -11.31 14.15
C PHE A 92 -13.73 -11.29 13.02
N SER A 93 -14.48 -10.20 12.96
CA SER A 93 -15.14 -9.77 11.72
C SER A 93 -14.20 -8.84 10.96
N GLY A 94 -14.43 -8.65 9.67
CA GLY A 94 -13.66 -7.66 8.93
C GLY A 94 -13.65 -7.89 7.42
N PRO A 95 -13.43 -6.82 6.64
CA PRO A 95 -13.10 -6.96 5.25
C PRO A 95 -11.61 -7.31 5.09
N THR A 96 -11.30 -8.24 4.20
CA THR A 96 -9.94 -8.70 3.90
C THR A 96 -9.62 -8.56 2.42
N ILE A 97 -8.34 -8.61 2.08
CA ILE A 97 -7.85 -8.65 0.70
C ILE A 97 -7.40 -10.08 0.40
N ASP A 98 -7.80 -10.64 -0.74
CA ASP A 98 -7.32 -11.95 -1.17
C ASP A 98 -5.87 -11.87 -1.65
N ARG A 99 -4.93 -12.11 -0.74
CA ARG A 99 -3.49 -11.99 -1.01
C ARG A 99 -2.95 -13.15 -1.86
N TYR A 100 -3.56 -14.33 -1.77
CA TYR A 100 -3.21 -15.45 -2.62
C TYR A 100 -3.64 -15.19 -4.06
N ASP A 101 -4.88 -14.73 -4.26
CA ASP A 101 -5.38 -14.30 -5.58
C ASP A 101 -4.57 -13.13 -6.13
N LEU A 102 -4.20 -12.14 -5.30
CA LEU A 102 -3.31 -11.04 -5.71
C LEU A 102 -2.02 -11.55 -6.34
N ILE A 103 -1.29 -12.43 -5.65
CA ILE A 103 0.00 -12.93 -6.15
C ILE A 103 -0.18 -13.86 -7.35
N SER A 104 -1.20 -14.72 -7.31
CA SER A 104 -1.51 -15.62 -8.42
C SER A 104 -1.81 -14.83 -9.70
N ARG A 105 -2.61 -13.77 -9.61
CA ARG A 105 -2.91 -12.88 -10.74
C ARG A 105 -1.67 -12.15 -11.26
N GLN A 106 -0.78 -11.71 -10.37
CA GLN A 106 0.46 -11.05 -10.78
C GLN A 106 1.35 -12.00 -11.57
N ILE A 107 1.48 -13.25 -11.13
CA ILE A 107 2.22 -14.29 -11.85
C ILE A 107 1.53 -14.60 -13.18
N ASP A 108 0.22 -14.85 -13.18
CA ASP A 108 -0.56 -15.14 -14.39
C ASP A 108 -0.41 -14.03 -15.43
N TYR A 109 -0.44 -12.77 -14.98
CA TYR A 109 -0.20 -11.62 -15.83
C TYR A 109 1.20 -11.61 -16.44
N LEU A 110 2.26 -11.78 -15.64
CA LEU A 110 3.63 -11.85 -16.14
C LEU A 110 3.83 -13.02 -17.12
N VAL A 111 3.26 -14.18 -16.81
CA VAL A 111 3.31 -15.37 -17.67
C VAL A 111 2.57 -15.16 -18.98
N SER A 112 1.40 -14.50 -18.94
CA SER A 112 0.65 -14.14 -20.15
C SER A 112 1.43 -13.18 -21.06
N ALA A 113 2.30 -12.35 -20.47
CA ALA A 113 3.23 -11.48 -21.18
C ALA A 113 4.54 -12.18 -21.61
N GLY A 114 4.64 -13.51 -21.43
CA GLY A 114 5.80 -14.32 -21.81
C GLY A 114 6.97 -14.29 -20.81
N ARG A 115 6.77 -13.73 -19.61
CA ARG A 115 7.78 -13.67 -18.55
C ARG A 115 7.67 -14.93 -17.67
N LYS A 116 8.79 -15.60 -17.44
CA LYS A 116 8.83 -16.94 -16.80
C LYS A 116 9.89 -17.07 -15.72
N ARG A 117 10.88 -16.17 -15.70
CA ARG A 117 11.94 -16.12 -14.67
C ARG A 117 11.62 -14.92 -13.79
N ILE A 118 10.82 -15.18 -12.76
CA ILE A 118 10.20 -14.13 -11.95
C ILE A 118 10.89 -14.09 -10.59
N ALA A 119 11.34 -12.91 -10.17
CA ALA A 119 11.82 -12.66 -8.80
C ALA A 119 10.71 -12.10 -7.92
N PHE A 120 10.77 -12.38 -6.62
CA PHE A 120 9.93 -11.74 -5.60
C PHE A 120 10.82 -10.85 -4.71
N ILE A 121 10.50 -9.57 -4.58
CA ILE A 121 11.43 -8.56 -4.04
C ILE A 121 10.79 -7.75 -2.92
N GLY A 122 11.58 -7.54 -1.86
CA GLY A 122 11.30 -6.61 -0.77
C GLY A 122 10.46 -7.19 0.35
N SER A 123 10.29 -8.52 0.43
CA SER A 123 9.55 -9.13 1.51
C SER A 123 10.29 -9.03 2.83
N GLU A 124 9.62 -8.50 3.85
CA GLU A 124 10.13 -8.55 5.21
C GLU A 124 9.71 -9.88 5.83
N ASP A 125 10.66 -10.71 6.26
CA ASP A 125 10.36 -12.01 6.87
C ASP A 125 9.57 -11.88 8.19
N ASN A 126 9.46 -10.67 8.73
CA ASN A 126 8.70 -10.34 9.94
C ASN A 126 7.31 -9.76 9.68
N ASP A 127 6.99 -9.40 8.44
CA ASP A 127 5.65 -8.91 8.09
C ASP A 127 4.76 -10.10 7.66
N ILE A 128 3.59 -10.19 8.28
CA ILE A 128 2.62 -11.27 8.00
C ILE A 128 2.19 -11.25 6.53
N ASN A 129 1.87 -10.06 6.03
CA ASN A 129 1.34 -9.89 4.68
C ASN A 129 2.39 -10.31 3.66
N ASP A 130 3.65 -9.96 3.91
CA ASP A 130 4.75 -10.33 3.03
C ASP A 130 5.05 -11.82 3.07
N ASN A 131 4.97 -12.47 4.24
CA ASN A 131 5.10 -13.92 4.35
C ASN A 131 3.98 -14.65 3.59
N ILE A 132 2.72 -14.21 3.71
CA ILE A 132 1.60 -14.77 2.91
C ILE A 132 1.92 -14.65 1.43
N ARG A 133 2.37 -13.47 1.00
CA ARG A 133 2.66 -13.21 -0.40
C ARG A 133 3.84 -14.05 -0.91
N LYS A 134 4.88 -14.22 -0.10
CA LYS A 134 6.02 -15.12 -0.38
C LYS A 134 5.56 -16.57 -0.54
N GLN A 135 4.72 -17.07 0.37
CA GLN A 135 4.16 -18.42 0.29
C GLN A 135 3.25 -18.59 -0.93
N ALA A 136 2.40 -17.59 -1.21
CA ALA A 136 1.55 -17.55 -2.39
C ALA A 136 2.39 -17.56 -3.68
N PHE A 137 3.49 -16.80 -3.71
CA PHE A 137 4.42 -16.73 -4.84
C PHE A 137 5.02 -18.10 -5.13
N ILE A 138 5.63 -18.73 -4.12
CA ILE A 138 6.22 -20.07 -4.25
C ILE A 138 5.17 -21.09 -4.72
N SER A 139 3.97 -21.06 -4.12
CA SER A 139 2.91 -22.02 -4.40
C SER A 139 2.36 -21.86 -5.83
N ALA A 140 2.11 -20.63 -6.27
CA ALA A 140 1.61 -20.33 -7.60
C ALA A 140 2.64 -20.63 -8.70
N MET A 141 3.92 -20.28 -8.49
CA MET A 141 5.01 -20.64 -9.41
C MET A 141 5.12 -22.16 -9.58
N LYS A 142 5.05 -22.93 -8.49
CA LYS A 142 5.03 -24.40 -8.52
C LYS A 142 3.81 -24.96 -9.25
N ALA A 143 2.62 -24.40 -9.00
CA ALA A 143 1.38 -24.83 -9.64
C ALA A 143 1.41 -24.67 -11.17
N LEU A 144 2.13 -23.65 -11.67
CA LEU A 144 2.35 -23.40 -13.08
C LEU A 144 3.57 -24.13 -13.68
N ASN A 145 4.25 -24.98 -12.90
CA ASN A 145 5.51 -25.65 -13.27
C ASN A 145 6.62 -24.67 -13.70
N LEU A 146 6.66 -23.49 -13.08
CA LEU A 146 7.73 -22.51 -13.28
C LEU A 146 8.89 -22.76 -12.29
N PRO A 147 10.13 -22.43 -12.67
CA PRO A 147 11.27 -22.53 -11.76
C PRO A 147 11.09 -21.55 -10.60
N VAL A 148 11.20 -22.05 -9.37
CA VAL A 148 11.25 -21.22 -8.16
C VAL A 148 12.16 -21.88 -7.13
N GLN A 149 13.07 -21.09 -6.58
CA GLN A 149 14.04 -21.43 -5.57
C GLN A 149 14.13 -20.30 -4.54
N ASP A 150 14.69 -20.58 -3.36
CA ASP A 150 14.81 -19.56 -2.31
C ASP A 150 15.66 -18.35 -2.77
N ARG A 151 16.62 -18.57 -3.68
CA ARG A 151 17.45 -17.50 -4.28
C ARG A 151 16.67 -16.52 -5.18
N ASP A 152 15.44 -16.88 -5.57
CA ASP A 152 14.58 -16.04 -6.41
C ASP A 152 13.75 -15.07 -5.54
N ILE A 153 13.89 -15.15 -4.22
CA ILE A 153 13.23 -14.29 -3.22
C ILE A 153 14.29 -13.39 -2.58
N PHE A 154 14.14 -12.08 -2.80
CA PHE A 154 15.02 -11.05 -2.27
C PHE A 154 14.33 -10.35 -1.10
N SER A 155 14.41 -10.94 0.09
CA SER A 155 13.85 -10.36 1.32
C SER A 155 14.63 -9.13 1.79
N ASP A 156 14.01 -8.27 2.58
CA ASP A 156 14.69 -7.25 3.40
C ASP A 156 14.98 -7.87 4.78
N ASP A 157 16.26 -8.11 5.07
CA ASP A 157 16.71 -8.99 6.17
C ASP A 157 17.73 -8.32 7.11
N GLY A 158 17.86 -6.99 7.09
CA GLY A 158 18.84 -6.29 7.92
C GLY A 158 20.27 -6.27 7.38
N ASP A 159 20.50 -6.78 6.16
CA ASP A 159 21.82 -6.71 5.53
C ASP A 159 22.19 -5.27 5.14
N SER A 160 23.48 -4.95 5.23
CA SER A 160 24.08 -3.69 4.82
C SER A 160 23.85 -3.33 3.34
N SER A 161 23.61 -4.34 2.49
CA SER A 161 23.19 -4.17 1.10
C SER A 161 21.68 -4.35 0.96
N SER A 162 21.00 -3.38 0.35
CA SER A 162 19.54 -3.47 0.16
C SER A 162 19.15 -4.70 -0.69
N CYS A 163 17.96 -5.24 -0.44
CA CYS A 163 17.40 -6.35 -1.22
C CYS A 163 17.43 -6.08 -2.75
N ILE A 164 17.24 -4.81 -3.16
CA ILE A 164 17.31 -4.35 -4.54
C ILE A 164 18.73 -4.36 -5.08
N GLU A 165 19.72 -3.92 -4.30
CA GLU A 165 21.13 -4.00 -4.72
C GLU A 165 21.53 -5.45 -4.98
N ARG A 166 21.13 -6.37 -4.08
CA ARG A 166 21.36 -7.81 -4.23
C ARG A 166 20.68 -8.35 -5.48
N PHE A 167 19.42 -7.99 -5.72
CA PHE A 167 18.70 -8.35 -6.94
C PHE A 167 19.41 -7.88 -8.22
N LEU A 168 19.86 -6.61 -8.25
CA LEU A 168 20.46 -6.03 -9.45
C LEU A 168 21.73 -6.74 -9.90
N ARG A 169 22.51 -7.31 -8.96
CA ARG A 169 23.70 -8.15 -9.27
C ARG A 169 23.36 -9.39 -10.10
N PHE A 170 22.12 -9.88 -10.03
CA PHE A 170 21.62 -11.06 -10.74
C PHE A 170 20.46 -10.74 -11.68
N SER A 171 20.20 -9.47 -11.97
CA SER A 171 19.02 -9.02 -12.73
C SER A 171 18.86 -9.69 -14.10
N GLY A 172 19.94 -10.05 -14.78
CA GLY A 172 19.91 -10.77 -16.07
C GLY A 172 19.36 -12.20 -16.01
N GLU A 173 19.24 -12.78 -14.81
CA GLU A 173 18.61 -14.09 -14.61
C GLU A 173 17.08 -14.02 -14.67
N TYR A 174 16.49 -12.83 -14.53
CA TYR A 174 15.05 -12.60 -14.44
C TYR A 174 14.52 -11.82 -15.64
N ASP A 175 13.24 -12.04 -15.97
CA ASP A 175 12.49 -11.27 -16.96
C ASP A 175 11.19 -10.67 -16.40
N GLY A 176 10.86 -10.99 -15.14
CA GLY A 176 9.83 -10.34 -14.35
C GLY A 176 10.23 -10.18 -12.88
N ALA A 177 9.70 -9.16 -12.23
CA ALA A 177 9.86 -8.90 -10.81
C ALA A 177 8.51 -8.50 -10.19
N ILE A 178 8.12 -9.20 -9.13
CA ILE A 178 6.98 -8.86 -8.28
C ILE A 178 7.53 -8.25 -7.00
N CYS A 179 7.26 -6.98 -6.79
CA CYS A 179 7.63 -6.25 -5.58
C CYS A 179 6.46 -6.28 -4.59
N VAL A 180 6.75 -6.46 -3.29
CA VAL A 180 5.72 -6.55 -2.26
C VAL A 180 4.80 -5.33 -2.19
N ASN A 181 5.31 -4.16 -2.57
CA ASN A 181 4.53 -2.93 -2.65
C ASN A 181 5.09 -1.98 -3.71
N ASP A 182 4.35 -0.91 -3.98
CA ASP A 182 4.72 0.09 -4.99
C ASP A 182 5.98 0.87 -4.63
N LYS A 183 6.26 1.05 -3.33
CA LYS A 183 7.48 1.69 -2.84
C LYS A 183 8.71 0.90 -3.32
N VAL A 184 8.75 -0.41 -3.06
CA VAL A 184 9.85 -1.30 -3.53
C VAL A 184 9.91 -1.31 -5.07
N GLY A 185 8.76 -1.32 -5.75
CA GLY A 185 8.71 -1.29 -7.21
C GLY A 185 9.30 -0.02 -7.82
N VAL A 186 9.00 1.16 -7.25
CA VAL A 186 9.58 2.43 -7.72
C VAL A 186 11.06 2.52 -7.39
N GLU A 187 11.49 2.07 -6.20
CA GLU A 187 12.91 1.98 -5.84
C GLU A 187 13.69 1.11 -6.84
N LEU A 188 13.11 -0.03 -7.23
CA LEU A 188 13.69 -0.92 -8.21
C LEU A 188 13.78 -0.25 -9.58
N ILE A 189 12.75 0.49 -10.00
CA ILE A 189 12.77 1.23 -11.27
C ILE A 189 13.93 2.23 -11.31
N VAL A 190 14.09 3.02 -10.25
CA VAL A 190 15.16 4.03 -10.15
C VAL A 190 16.53 3.35 -10.15
N SER A 191 16.72 2.36 -9.27
CA SER A 191 18.00 1.66 -9.11
C SER A 191 18.39 0.86 -10.36
N ALA A 192 17.43 0.24 -11.03
CA ALA A 192 17.62 -0.44 -12.31
C ALA A 192 18.12 0.52 -13.40
N GLY A 193 17.53 1.72 -13.48
CA GLY A 193 17.97 2.77 -14.40
C GLY A 193 19.44 3.16 -14.20
N LEU A 194 19.86 3.31 -12.93
CA LEU A 194 21.27 3.58 -12.58
C LEU A 194 22.20 2.40 -12.91
N ALA A 195 21.72 1.17 -12.77
CA ALA A 195 22.45 -0.04 -13.12
C ALA A 195 22.41 -0.39 -14.63
N GLY A 196 21.73 0.41 -15.45
CA GLY A 196 21.61 0.19 -16.90
C GLY A 196 20.61 -0.88 -17.32
N VAL A 197 19.79 -1.41 -16.39
CA VAL A 197 18.71 -2.36 -16.65
C VAL A 197 17.48 -1.59 -17.17
N LYS A 198 17.01 -1.90 -18.38
CA LYS A 198 15.94 -1.14 -19.03
C LYS A 198 14.58 -1.73 -18.70
N ILE A 199 13.77 -1.01 -17.95
CA ILE A 199 12.35 -1.35 -17.74
C ILE A 199 11.51 -0.59 -18.77
N PRO A 200 10.59 -1.22 -19.51
CA PRO A 200 10.13 -2.62 -19.42
C PRO A 200 10.84 -3.62 -20.37
N TYR A 201 11.94 -3.22 -21.03
CA TYR A 201 12.53 -4.01 -22.12
C TYR A 201 13.23 -5.29 -21.64
N ASP A 202 14.08 -5.15 -20.63
CA ASP A 202 14.86 -6.23 -20.03
C ASP A 202 14.07 -6.92 -18.90
N LEU A 203 13.32 -6.14 -18.12
CA LEU A 203 12.61 -6.59 -16.92
C LEU A 203 11.21 -5.96 -16.83
N PHE A 204 10.20 -6.78 -16.61
CA PHE A 204 8.87 -6.31 -16.20
C PHE A 204 8.82 -6.15 -14.68
N VAL A 205 8.26 -5.04 -14.19
CA VAL A 205 8.16 -4.77 -12.75
C VAL A 205 6.71 -4.52 -12.35
N LEU A 206 6.24 -5.24 -11.33
CA LEU A 206 4.92 -5.08 -10.70
C LEU A 206 5.05 -4.71 -9.23
N GLY A 207 4.22 -3.77 -8.78
CA GLY A 207 4.02 -3.46 -7.36
C GLY A 207 2.65 -3.92 -6.84
N SER A 208 2.36 -3.54 -5.60
CA SER A 208 1.04 -3.70 -4.98
C SER A 208 0.73 -2.47 -4.13
N GLY A 209 -0.43 -1.84 -4.35
CA GLY A 209 -0.93 -0.77 -3.51
C GLY A 209 -1.60 0.37 -4.26
N ASP A 210 -1.24 0.57 -5.53
CA ASP A 210 -1.70 1.72 -6.33
C ASP A 210 -1.39 3.08 -5.68
N PHE A 211 -0.15 3.23 -5.23
CA PHE A 211 0.34 4.45 -4.59
C PHE A 211 0.44 5.59 -5.60
N GLN A 212 0.34 6.83 -5.15
CA GLN A 212 0.50 8.00 -6.02
C GLN A 212 1.89 8.02 -6.66
N ILE A 213 2.92 7.62 -5.91
CA ILE A 213 4.30 7.52 -6.42
C ILE A 213 4.42 6.51 -7.59
N SER A 214 3.62 5.43 -7.58
CA SER A 214 3.62 4.42 -8.65
C SER A 214 3.17 5.02 -9.98
N ARG A 215 2.14 5.89 -9.95
CA ARG A 215 1.57 6.58 -11.11
C ARG A 215 2.48 7.68 -11.64
N ALA A 216 3.22 8.32 -10.74
CA ALA A 216 4.09 9.46 -11.07
C ALA A 216 5.54 9.07 -11.45
N SER A 217 5.95 7.83 -11.20
CA SER A 217 7.27 7.30 -11.60
C SER A 217 7.46 7.20 -13.12
N LYS A 218 8.70 7.00 -13.59
CA LYS A 218 9.02 6.76 -15.01
C LYS A 218 9.98 5.56 -15.20
N PRO A 219 9.57 4.50 -15.91
CA PRO A 219 8.20 4.24 -16.36
C PRO A 219 7.20 4.19 -15.20
N SER A 220 5.95 4.58 -15.43
CA SER A 220 4.88 4.41 -14.42
C SER A 220 4.70 2.92 -14.09
N LEU A 221 4.60 2.62 -12.80
CA LEU A 221 4.63 1.26 -12.27
C LEU A 221 3.27 0.58 -12.40
N SER A 222 3.22 -0.56 -13.10
CA SER A 222 2.09 -1.49 -13.06
C SER A 222 1.94 -2.06 -11.65
N THR A 223 0.71 -2.18 -11.17
CA THR A 223 0.47 -2.52 -9.75
C THR A 223 -0.85 -3.26 -9.55
N SER A 224 -0.97 -4.00 -8.44
CA SER A 224 -2.25 -4.53 -7.98
C SER A 224 -2.92 -3.61 -6.97
N THR A 225 -4.23 -3.42 -7.10
CA THR A 225 -5.00 -2.58 -6.18
C THR A 225 -5.11 -3.21 -4.79
N LEU A 226 -4.90 -2.39 -3.78
CA LEU A 226 -5.26 -2.69 -2.39
C LEU A 226 -6.27 -1.61 -1.98
N ASP A 227 -7.55 -1.84 -2.22
CA ASP A 227 -8.60 -0.83 -2.04
C ASP A 227 -8.93 -0.63 -0.54
N TYR A 228 -8.00 -0.03 0.20
CA TYR A 228 -8.12 0.25 1.63
C TYR A 228 -9.29 1.20 1.93
N PHE A 229 -9.60 2.12 1.01
CA PHE A 229 -10.79 2.95 1.10
C PHE A 229 -12.06 2.11 1.18
N LYS A 230 -12.21 1.14 0.27
CA LYS A 230 -13.33 0.20 0.27
C LYS A 230 -13.34 -0.74 1.47
N LEU A 231 -12.18 -1.14 2.00
CA LEU A 231 -12.12 -1.84 3.29
C LEU A 231 -12.76 -0.99 4.40
N GLY A 232 -12.48 0.31 4.44
CA GLY A 232 -13.11 1.24 5.37
C GLY A 232 -14.63 1.35 5.21
N LEU A 233 -15.12 1.41 3.97
CA LEU A 233 -16.56 1.41 3.67
C LEU A 233 -17.24 0.13 4.20
N LEU A 234 -16.67 -1.03 3.86
CA LEU A 234 -17.21 -2.35 4.22
C LEU A 234 -17.19 -2.60 5.73
N ALA A 235 -16.25 -2.02 6.46
CA ALA A 235 -16.21 -2.13 7.92
C ALA A 235 -17.47 -1.52 8.58
N ILE A 236 -18.01 -0.43 8.03
CA ILE A 236 -19.29 0.15 8.49
C ILE A 236 -20.47 -0.76 8.12
N ASP A 237 -20.45 -1.38 6.93
CA ASP A 237 -21.49 -2.33 6.54
C ASP A 237 -21.51 -3.55 7.47
N ILE A 238 -20.33 -4.09 7.80
CA ILE A 238 -20.17 -5.17 8.79
C ILE A 238 -20.68 -4.73 10.16
N TYR A 239 -20.29 -3.55 10.63
CA TYR A 239 -20.79 -2.99 11.89
C TYR A 239 -22.33 -2.93 11.93
N ASN A 240 -22.95 -2.48 10.84
CA ASN A 240 -24.40 -2.41 10.72
C ASN A 240 -25.07 -3.79 10.77
N VAL A 241 -24.48 -4.80 10.12
CA VAL A 241 -24.95 -6.19 10.18
C VAL A 241 -24.89 -6.73 11.61
N LEU A 242 -23.76 -6.54 12.31
CA LEU A 242 -23.60 -6.98 13.70
C LEU A 242 -24.56 -6.28 14.66
N CYS A 243 -24.83 -4.99 14.43
CA CYS A 243 -25.80 -4.23 15.21
C CYS A 243 -27.26 -4.65 15.02
N LYS A 244 -27.61 -5.16 13.83
CA LYS A 244 -28.98 -5.60 13.51
C LYS A 244 -29.24 -7.05 13.90
N ASN A 245 -28.19 -7.88 13.99
CA ASN A 245 -28.29 -9.31 14.20
C ASN A 245 -27.39 -9.74 15.36
N ALA A 246 -27.95 -9.80 16.57
CA ALA A 246 -27.21 -10.17 17.78
C ALA A 246 -26.59 -11.57 17.68
N ASP A 247 -27.28 -12.49 17.01
CA ASP A 247 -26.89 -13.90 16.83
C ASP A 247 -25.78 -14.12 15.79
N ILE A 248 -25.41 -13.09 15.02
CA ILE A 248 -24.28 -13.19 14.10
C ILE A 248 -23.00 -12.97 14.90
N ASP A 249 -22.22 -14.04 15.04
CA ASP A 249 -20.93 -13.99 15.73
C ASP A 249 -19.86 -13.28 14.89
N ARG A 250 -19.84 -13.52 13.57
CA ARG A 250 -18.82 -12.97 12.67
C ARG A 250 -19.31 -12.70 11.26
N VAL A 251 -18.71 -11.70 10.62
CA VAL A 251 -18.89 -11.39 9.20
C VAL A 251 -17.52 -11.15 8.55
N GLN A 252 -17.24 -11.87 7.47
CA GLN A 252 -16.03 -11.69 6.67
C GLN A 252 -16.41 -11.36 5.23
N ILE A 253 -15.73 -10.39 4.64
CA ILE A 253 -15.90 -9.98 3.24
C ILE A 253 -14.51 -9.94 2.60
N THR A 254 -14.28 -10.70 1.54
CA THR A 254 -13.00 -10.70 0.84
C THR A 254 -13.10 -9.89 -0.44
N LEU A 255 -12.20 -8.90 -0.59
CA LEU A 255 -12.08 -8.09 -1.79
C LEU A 255 -11.08 -8.74 -2.77
N PRO A 256 -11.45 -8.85 -4.06
CA PRO A 256 -10.51 -9.22 -5.10
C PRO A 256 -9.53 -8.08 -5.36
N CYS A 257 -8.38 -8.41 -5.95
CA CYS A 257 -7.41 -7.43 -6.44
C CYS A 257 -7.47 -7.30 -7.96
N GLU A 258 -7.28 -6.08 -8.44
CA GLU A 258 -7.22 -5.75 -9.86
C GLU A 258 -5.80 -5.36 -10.25
N ILE A 259 -5.35 -5.78 -11.43
CA ILE A 259 -4.05 -5.35 -11.97
C ILE A 259 -4.27 -4.08 -12.80
N LEU A 260 -3.65 -3.00 -12.37
CA LEU A 260 -3.54 -1.76 -13.10
C LEU A 260 -2.27 -1.82 -13.96
N VAL A 261 -2.49 -2.04 -15.25
CA VAL A 261 -1.44 -2.12 -16.27
C VAL A 261 -0.90 -0.72 -16.60
N ARG A 262 0.43 -0.56 -16.56
CA ARG A 262 1.15 0.68 -16.89
C ARG A 262 2.47 0.40 -17.65
N GLU A 263 3.30 1.44 -17.74
CA GLU A 263 4.51 1.49 -18.57
C GLU A 263 5.58 0.47 -18.13
N SER A 264 5.70 0.13 -16.83
CA SER A 264 6.74 -0.80 -16.31
C SER A 264 6.57 -2.24 -16.77
N THR A 265 5.45 -2.56 -17.42
CA THR A 265 5.18 -3.84 -18.08
C THR A 265 4.73 -3.62 -19.52
N ALA A 266 5.27 -2.59 -20.17
CA ALA A 266 5.01 -2.23 -21.57
C ALA A 266 3.52 -2.04 -21.92
N ASN A 267 2.68 -1.68 -20.94
CA ASN A 267 1.23 -1.61 -21.10
C ASN A 267 0.59 -2.90 -21.64
N PHE A 268 1.16 -4.08 -21.32
CA PHE A 268 0.65 -5.36 -21.80
C PHE A 268 -0.79 -5.60 -21.32
N PRO A 269 -1.77 -5.82 -22.21
CA PRO A 269 -3.16 -5.96 -21.81
C PRO A 269 -3.38 -7.22 -20.97
N TYR A 270 -4.23 -7.12 -19.94
CA TYR A 270 -4.58 -8.25 -19.08
C TYR A 270 -6.08 -8.45 -18.97
N SER A 271 -6.53 -9.70 -19.10
CA SER A 271 -7.89 -10.13 -18.82
C SER A 271 -7.81 -11.41 -17.99
N PRO A 272 -8.21 -11.39 -16.70
CA PRO A 272 -8.09 -12.56 -15.85
C PRO A 272 -9.13 -13.63 -16.23
N ASP A 273 -8.69 -14.87 -16.43
CA ASP A 273 -9.57 -16.04 -16.46
C ASP A 273 -9.83 -16.52 -15.02
N ASN A 274 -11.09 -16.64 -14.61
CA ASN A 274 -11.51 -17.02 -13.25
C ASN A 274 -11.14 -18.48 -12.90
N LYS A 275 -10.01 -18.72 -12.21
CA LYS A 275 -9.71 -20.02 -11.57
C LYS A 275 -9.08 -19.85 -10.18
N ASN A 276 -9.90 -19.98 -9.13
CA ASN A 276 -9.46 -19.93 -7.73
C ASN A 276 -9.01 -21.33 -7.23
N THR A 277 -7.84 -21.42 -6.59
CA THR A 277 -7.43 -22.60 -5.80
C THR A 277 -6.88 -22.14 -4.44
N LYS A 278 -7.47 -22.59 -3.33
CA LYS A 278 -7.10 -22.22 -1.93
C LYS A 278 -6.09 -23.20 -1.32
N LEU A 279 -5.10 -22.69 -0.58
CA LEU A 279 -4.15 -23.45 0.27
C LEU A 279 -3.78 -22.67 1.56
N SER A 280 -3.31 -23.36 2.61
CA SER A 280 -3.21 -22.92 4.02
C SER A 280 -1.78 -22.79 4.60
N VAL A 281 -1.64 -22.06 5.72
CA VAL A 281 -0.44 -21.35 6.29
C VAL A 281 0.13 -21.95 7.61
N ILE A 282 1.43 -21.73 7.94
CA ILE A 282 2.08 -21.86 9.30
C ILE A 282 3.24 -20.81 9.54
N ASP A 283 3.36 -20.31 10.80
CA ASP A 283 4.24 -19.36 11.60
C ASP A 283 5.82 -19.43 11.53
N GLU A 284 6.71 -18.56 12.10
CA GLU A 284 6.86 -17.14 12.62
C GLU A 284 8.35 -16.94 13.14
N ASN A 285 8.99 -15.75 12.98
CA ASN A 285 9.67 -14.89 14.04
C ASN A 285 11.01 -14.11 13.71
N LYS A 286 10.89 -12.75 13.81
CA LYS A 286 11.60 -11.63 14.52
C LYS A 286 12.75 -10.74 13.96
N SER A 287 12.62 -9.44 14.35
CA SER A 287 13.12 -8.11 13.89
C SER A 287 14.43 -7.60 14.58
N ASP A 288 15.07 -6.44 14.30
CA ASP A 288 14.71 -5.09 13.79
C ASP A 288 15.93 -4.37 13.14
N GLU A 289 15.65 -3.34 12.33
CA GLU A 289 16.58 -2.56 11.46
C GLU A 289 16.70 -1.05 11.84
N ASP A 290 17.79 -0.41 11.34
CA ASP A 290 17.99 1.03 11.20
C ASP A 290 17.30 1.60 9.94
N LYS A 291 17.03 2.92 9.87
CA LYS A 291 16.26 3.55 8.77
C LYS A 291 16.89 3.35 7.37
N SER A 292 16.19 2.59 6.51
CA SER A 292 16.55 2.34 5.12
C SER A 292 15.96 3.37 4.12
N PHE A 293 16.53 3.40 2.90
CA PHE A 293 16.07 4.19 1.73
C PHE A 293 14.55 4.12 1.52
N GLY A 294 13.96 3.00 1.91
CA GLY A 294 12.54 2.79 1.79
C GLY A 294 11.63 3.74 2.59
N GLN A 295 12.09 4.32 3.70
CA GLN A 295 11.29 5.31 4.44
C GLN A 295 11.09 6.59 3.62
N TYR A 296 12.07 6.96 2.79
CA TYR A 296 12.04 8.17 1.99
C TYR A 296 10.91 8.17 0.96
N LEU A 297 10.65 7.04 0.31
CA LEU A 297 9.55 6.90 -0.66
C LEU A 297 8.17 6.92 0.01
N LEU A 298 8.05 6.44 1.25
CA LEU A 298 6.82 6.57 2.04
C LEU A 298 6.54 8.03 2.41
N ASP A 299 7.59 8.81 2.68
CA ASP A 299 7.47 10.24 2.96
C ASP A 299 7.02 11.00 1.69
N ILE A 300 7.51 10.61 0.50
CA ILE A 300 7.00 11.14 -0.78
C ILE A 300 5.51 10.82 -0.97
N GLU A 301 5.09 9.59 -0.70
CA GLU A 301 3.68 9.18 -0.80
C GLU A 301 2.79 9.97 0.17
N MET A 302 3.25 10.18 1.41
CA MET A 302 2.60 11.07 2.38
C MET A 302 2.53 12.51 1.86
N GLY A 303 3.62 13.01 1.26
CA GLY A 303 3.67 14.34 0.68
C GLY A 303 2.63 14.53 -0.43
N LEU A 304 2.58 13.60 -1.38
CA LEU A 304 1.59 13.59 -2.47
C LEU A 304 0.16 13.53 -1.95
N ARG A 305 -0.11 12.72 -0.92
CA ARG A 305 -1.43 12.62 -0.29
C ARG A 305 -1.91 13.96 0.30
N ASN A 306 -0.99 14.81 0.75
CA ASN A 306 -1.31 16.12 1.34
C ASN A 306 -1.43 17.25 0.30
N CYS A 307 -1.09 16.99 -0.96
CA CYS A 307 -1.17 17.94 -2.06
C CYS A 307 -2.61 18.10 -2.59
N GLU A 308 -2.98 19.34 -2.89
CA GLU A 308 -4.16 19.66 -3.71
C GLU A 308 -3.79 19.58 -5.20
N ASP A 309 -4.78 19.56 -6.10
CA ASP A 309 -4.53 19.50 -7.56
C ASP A 309 -3.59 20.60 -8.06
N ILE A 310 -3.71 21.79 -7.45
CA ILE A 310 -2.86 22.92 -7.79
C ILE A 310 -1.41 22.71 -7.30
N ASP A 311 -1.22 22.03 -6.17
CA ASP A 311 0.10 21.69 -5.66
C ASP A 311 0.76 20.64 -6.57
N ILE A 312 -0.01 19.68 -7.10
CA ILE A 312 0.47 18.72 -8.11
C ILE A 312 0.89 19.44 -9.40
N LYS A 313 0.10 20.40 -9.90
CA LYS A 313 0.48 21.21 -11.07
C LYS A 313 1.75 22.02 -10.80
N MET A 314 1.91 22.55 -9.59
CA MET A 314 3.15 23.22 -9.17
C MET A 314 4.35 22.28 -9.16
N LEU A 315 4.20 21.06 -8.63
CA LEU A 315 5.27 20.04 -8.66
C LEU A 315 5.67 19.71 -10.11
N SER A 316 4.71 19.62 -11.03
CA SER A 316 5.01 19.39 -12.44
C SER A 316 5.83 20.52 -13.06
N GLU A 317 5.53 21.78 -12.75
CA GLU A 317 6.32 22.92 -13.22
C GLU A 317 7.70 22.99 -12.56
N VAL A 318 7.81 22.62 -11.28
CA VAL A 318 9.10 22.52 -10.60
C VAL A 318 10.00 21.50 -11.29
N GLY A 319 9.49 20.31 -11.63
CA GLY A 319 10.25 19.29 -12.36
C GLY A 319 10.73 19.74 -13.75
N LYS A 320 10.01 20.66 -14.40
CA LYS A 320 10.44 21.27 -15.68
C LYS A 320 11.58 22.29 -15.52
N GLY A 321 11.98 22.62 -14.30
CA GLY A 321 12.95 23.68 -14.01
C GLY A 321 12.38 25.09 -14.12
N SER A 322 11.03 25.24 -14.17
CA SER A 322 10.38 26.54 -14.33
C SER A 322 10.75 27.51 -13.19
N SER A 323 10.99 28.79 -13.51
CA SER A 323 11.22 29.83 -12.50
C SER A 323 9.93 30.12 -11.71
N ILE A 324 10.03 30.76 -10.54
CA ILE A 324 8.84 31.14 -9.75
C ILE A 324 7.87 32.02 -10.57
N ALA A 325 8.41 32.93 -11.38
CA ALA A 325 7.60 33.77 -12.26
C ALA A 325 6.91 32.94 -13.37
N ALA A 326 7.62 31.98 -13.96
CA ALA A 326 7.05 31.09 -14.96
C ALA A 326 5.97 30.17 -14.37
N ILE A 327 6.15 29.67 -13.14
CA ILE A 327 5.13 28.90 -12.42
C ILE A 327 3.88 29.76 -12.17
N ALA A 328 4.07 31.02 -11.74
CA ALA A 328 2.99 31.96 -11.50
C ALA A 328 2.17 32.22 -12.77
N GLU A 329 2.86 32.42 -13.90
CA GLU A 329 2.26 32.60 -15.21
C GLU A 329 1.51 31.35 -15.68
N ALA A 330 2.16 30.18 -15.63
CA ALA A 330 1.60 28.91 -16.10
C ALA A 330 0.31 28.51 -15.33
N LEU A 331 0.24 28.84 -14.05
CA LEU A 331 -0.89 28.47 -13.17
C LEU A 331 -1.84 29.62 -12.88
N PHE A 332 -1.71 30.75 -13.60
CA PHE A 332 -2.56 31.94 -13.48
C PHE A 332 -2.70 32.42 -12.02
N MET A 333 -1.60 32.49 -11.28
CA MET A 333 -1.58 32.90 -9.87
C MET A 333 -0.51 33.95 -9.57
N SER A 334 -0.62 34.63 -8.42
CA SER A 334 0.38 35.62 -8.02
C SER A 334 1.69 34.95 -7.57
N VAL A 335 2.82 35.63 -7.75
CA VAL A 335 4.12 35.19 -7.22
C VAL A 335 4.08 34.99 -5.69
N GLY A 336 3.30 35.80 -4.97
CA GLY A 336 3.10 35.63 -3.52
C GLY A 336 2.41 34.31 -3.18
N THR A 337 1.38 33.95 -3.96
CA THR A 337 0.66 32.67 -3.83
C THR A 337 1.56 31.48 -4.13
N VAL A 338 2.37 31.55 -5.19
CA VAL A 338 3.37 30.52 -5.52
C VAL A 338 4.32 30.29 -4.35
N ASN A 339 4.91 31.35 -3.81
CA ASN A 339 5.84 31.23 -2.69
C ASN A 339 5.20 30.65 -1.43
N TYR A 340 3.96 31.03 -1.13
CA TYR A 340 3.22 30.48 0.00
C TYR A 340 2.98 28.98 -0.17
N ARG A 341 2.49 28.55 -1.33
CA ARG A 341 2.24 27.13 -1.62
C ARG A 341 3.52 26.31 -1.66
N LEU A 342 4.60 26.82 -2.26
CA LEU A 342 5.90 26.15 -2.26
C LEU A 342 6.40 25.88 -0.83
N LYS A 343 6.26 26.82 0.10
CA LYS A 343 6.63 26.58 1.51
C LYS A 343 5.81 25.45 2.14
N LYS A 344 4.53 25.34 1.80
CA LYS A 344 3.66 24.24 2.24
C LYS A 344 4.14 22.91 1.66
N ILE A 345 4.39 22.87 0.34
CA ILE A 345 4.91 21.71 -0.37
C ILE A 345 6.26 21.27 0.21
N TYR A 346 7.17 22.19 0.51
CA TYR A 346 8.44 21.90 1.17
C TYR A 346 8.25 21.12 2.47
N SER A 347 7.30 21.55 3.31
CA SER A 347 6.98 20.84 4.55
C SER A 347 6.38 19.45 4.34
N TYR A 348 5.64 19.24 3.25
CA TYR A 348 5.04 17.95 2.92
C TYR A 348 6.06 16.90 2.50
N PHE A 349 7.08 17.32 1.76
CA PHE A 349 8.12 16.44 1.21
C PHE A 349 9.41 16.45 2.06
N GLY A 350 9.45 17.19 3.15
CA GLY A 350 10.63 17.28 4.03
C GLY A 350 11.85 17.92 3.36
N VAL A 351 11.65 18.84 2.42
CA VAL A 351 12.72 19.56 1.71
C VAL A 351 12.78 21.02 2.15
N GLU A 352 13.90 21.70 1.95
CA GLU A 352 14.11 23.08 2.40
C GLU A 352 14.14 24.10 1.25
N SER A 353 14.24 23.63 -0.01
CA SER A 353 14.40 24.51 -1.17
C SER A 353 13.75 23.97 -2.45
N LYS A 354 13.52 24.87 -3.42
CA LYS A 354 13.03 24.49 -4.77
C LYS A 354 14.00 23.53 -5.45
N ALA A 355 15.31 23.72 -5.29
CA ALA A 355 16.33 22.88 -5.92
C ALA A 355 16.25 21.43 -5.42
N GLN A 356 16.13 21.23 -4.10
CA GLN A 356 15.92 19.90 -3.52
C GLN A 356 14.58 19.28 -3.96
N LEU A 357 13.52 20.09 -4.04
CA LEU A 357 12.22 19.63 -4.52
C LEU A 357 12.29 19.20 -6.00
N GLU A 358 13.02 19.95 -6.83
CA GLU A 358 13.22 19.66 -8.25
C GLU A 358 14.02 18.37 -8.46
N GLU A 359 15.08 18.16 -7.68
CA GLU A 359 15.85 16.91 -7.66
C GLU A 359 14.96 15.71 -7.27
N LEU A 360 14.16 15.85 -6.21
CA LEU A 360 13.21 14.82 -5.77
C LEU A 360 12.19 14.50 -6.87
N VAL A 361 11.57 15.52 -7.45
CA VAL A 361 10.56 15.35 -8.50
C VAL A 361 11.17 14.63 -9.70
N ASN A 362 12.33 15.07 -10.16
CA ASN A 362 12.98 14.49 -11.33
C ASN A 362 13.47 13.06 -11.11
N SER A 363 13.85 12.72 -9.87
CA SER A 363 14.37 11.40 -9.54
C SER A 363 13.26 10.36 -9.33
N TYR A 364 12.16 10.73 -8.67
CA TYR A 364 11.18 9.76 -8.17
C TYR A 364 9.80 9.88 -8.80
N ILE A 365 9.37 11.10 -9.12
CA ILE A 365 8.02 11.39 -9.61
C ILE A 365 8.03 12.30 -10.86
N PRO A 366 8.84 11.98 -11.89
CA PRO A 366 9.00 12.86 -13.06
C PRO A 366 7.71 13.02 -13.89
N GLN A 367 6.70 12.16 -13.65
CA GLN A 367 5.38 12.23 -14.28
C GLN A 367 4.29 12.72 -13.32
N VAL A 368 4.63 13.42 -12.22
CA VAL A 368 3.67 13.89 -11.20
C VAL A 368 2.47 14.65 -11.75
N GLY A 369 2.61 15.37 -12.88
CA GLY A 369 1.50 16.07 -13.54
C GLY A 369 0.34 15.15 -13.96
N LYS A 370 0.62 13.87 -14.28
CA LYS A 370 -0.40 12.89 -14.66
C LYS A 370 -1.43 12.59 -13.56
N LEU A 371 -1.12 12.92 -12.31
CA LEU A 371 -2.03 12.66 -11.18
C LEU A 371 -3.32 13.50 -11.23
N VAL A 372 -3.33 14.60 -11.99
CA VAL A 372 -4.46 15.55 -12.10
C VAL A 372 -4.92 15.78 -13.55
N GLU A 373 -4.43 14.95 -14.47
CA GLU A 373 -4.83 14.97 -15.89
C GLU A 373 -6.05 14.06 -16.18
N GLY A 374 -6.61 13.43 -15.14
CA GLY A 374 -7.72 12.46 -15.20
C GLY A 374 -9.08 13.04 -14.87
#